data_AF-A0A0C3PG42-F1
#
_entry.id   AF-A0A0C3PG42-F1
#
_cell.length_a   1.000
_cell.length_b   1.000
_cell.length_c   1.000
_cell.angle_alpha   90.00
_cell.angle_beta   90.00
_cell.angle_gamma   90.00
#
_symmetry.space_group_name_H-M   'P 1'
#
loop_
_entity.id
_entity.type
_entity.pdbx_description
1 polymer ?
#
loop_
_entity_poly.entity_id
_entity_poly.type
_entity_poly.pdbx_seq_one_letter_code
_entity_poly.pdbx_strand_id
1 'polypeptide(L)'
;MRPPVSLRSFVSIRTYATRLPERPPYRAPDPLVNNPHAEYNALPGELTFIHRPPPTAPAPDSYATLPTSPLLKSESNAPSELPPQLFARKKPEPARMSDEDIQKMQQLRREDPQKWTAGKLAKEFGCTQGFARMFTKLPKAEQRKALARRDVEHDKHRAKWGEKKLLQQEIRAKRKEFW
;
A
#
# COMPACT_ATOMS: atom_id res chain seq x y z
N MET A 1 32.64 13.33 -78.07
CA MET A 1 33.35 13.27 -76.78
C MET A 1 32.30 13.08 -75.68
N ARG A 2 32.34 11.98 -74.91
CA ARG A 2 31.41 11.69 -73.80
C ARG A 2 32.10 12.05 -72.47
N PRO A 3 31.44 12.72 -71.51
CA PRO A 3 32.05 13.00 -70.22
C PRO A 3 32.11 11.73 -69.36
N PRO A 4 33.10 11.60 -68.44
CA PRO A 4 33.24 10.43 -67.60
C PRO A 4 32.11 10.34 -66.56
N VAL A 5 31.55 9.15 -66.42
CA VAL A 5 30.50 8.80 -65.45
C VAL A 5 31.07 8.96 -64.03
N SER A 6 30.48 9.87 -63.25
CA SER A 6 30.75 10.02 -61.83
C SER A 6 30.30 8.75 -61.10
N LEU A 7 31.26 7.92 -60.69
CA LEU A 7 31.03 6.84 -59.74
C LEU A 7 30.70 7.49 -58.40
N ARG A 8 29.41 7.62 -58.11
CA ARG A 8 28.93 7.90 -56.75
C ARG A 8 29.46 6.79 -55.86
N SER A 9 30.44 7.13 -55.01
CA SER A 9 30.86 6.30 -53.91
C SER A 9 29.63 5.99 -53.06
N PHE A 10 29.14 4.74 -53.14
CA PHE A 10 28.29 4.20 -52.10
C PHE A 10 29.13 4.24 -50.82
N VAL A 11 28.94 5.28 -50.02
CA VAL A 11 29.38 5.31 -48.63
C VAL A 11 28.56 4.23 -47.96
N SER A 12 29.08 3.01 -48.00
CA SER A 12 28.70 1.93 -47.12
C SER A 12 29.03 2.42 -45.72
N ILE A 13 28.05 3.08 -45.08
CA ILE A 13 28.07 3.34 -43.65
C ILE A 13 28.01 1.95 -43.02
N ARG A 14 29.20 1.37 -42.80
CA ARG A 14 29.39 0.22 -41.93
C ARG A 14 29.10 0.75 -40.52
N THR A 15 27.82 0.84 -40.18
CA THR A 15 27.39 0.95 -38.79
C THR A 15 27.99 -0.25 -38.10
N TYR A 16 28.91 0.01 -37.18
CA TYR A 16 29.64 -0.94 -36.37
C TYR A 16 28.63 -1.93 -35.77
N ALA A 17 28.44 -3.06 -36.45
CA ALA A 17 27.72 -4.21 -35.95
C ALA A 17 28.64 -4.87 -34.92
N THR A 18 28.82 -4.22 -33.77
CA THR A 18 29.32 -4.80 -32.52
C THR A 18 28.20 -5.37 -31.69
N ARG A 19 27.23 -5.97 -32.36
CA ARG A 19 26.38 -6.94 -31.72
C ARG A 19 26.78 -8.23 -32.39
N LEU A 20 27.39 -9.13 -31.61
CA LEU A 20 27.34 -10.55 -31.92
C LEU A 20 25.94 -10.84 -32.48
N PRO A 21 25.77 -11.69 -33.49
CA PRO A 21 24.44 -12.09 -33.94
C PRO A 21 23.74 -12.82 -32.78
N GLU A 22 23.16 -12.04 -31.88
CA GLU A 22 22.33 -12.50 -30.80
C GLU A 22 21.04 -12.91 -31.47
N ARG A 23 20.71 -14.20 -31.36
CA ARG A 23 19.37 -14.65 -31.70
C ARG A 23 18.41 -13.73 -30.96
N PRO A 24 17.36 -13.20 -31.64
CA PRO A 24 16.37 -12.41 -30.94
C PRO A 24 15.90 -13.22 -29.72
N PRO A 25 15.77 -12.58 -28.54
CA PRO A 25 15.38 -13.30 -27.34
C PRO A 25 14.09 -14.06 -27.62
N TYR A 26 14.11 -15.38 -27.40
CA TYR A 26 12.95 -16.23 -27.62
C TYR A 26 11.77 -15.69 -26.81
N ARG A 27 10.74 -15.22 -27.50
CA ARG A 27 9.47 -14.82 -26.89
C ARG A 27 8.56 -16.02 -26.93
N ALA A 28 8.50 -16.76 -25.82
CA ALA A 28 7.48 -17.79 -25.67
C ALA A 28 6.11 -17.13 -25.85
N PRO A 29 5.21 -17.70 -26.68
CA PRO A 29 3.83 -17.23 -26.72
C PRO A 29 3.23 -17.37 -25.32
N ASP A 30 2.40 -16.40 -24.92
CA ASP A 30 1.80 -16.42 -23.59
C ASP A 30 0.97 -17.71 -23.42
N PRO A 31 1.29 -18.56 -22.42
CA PRO A 31 0.64 -19.85 -22.24
C PRO A 31 -0.85 -19.73 -21.89
N LEU A 32 -1.34 -18.52 -21.58
CA LEU A 32 -2.73 -18.28 -21.20
C LEU A 32 -3.64 -17.86 -22.36
N VAL A 33 -3.10 -17.65 -23.57
CA VAL A 33 -3.86 -17.12 -24.72
C VAL A 33 -5.01 -18.05 -25.14
N ASN A 34 -4.83 -19.36 -24.98
CA ASN A 34 -5.83 -20.37 -25.33
C ASN A 34 -6.62 -20.88 -24.11
N ASN A 35 -6.46 -20.27 -22.93
CA ASN A 35 -7.10 -20.75 -21.71
C ASN A 35 -8.53 -20.17 -21.61
N PRO A 36 -9.59 -21.01 -21.54
CA PRO A 36 -10.98 -20.53 -21.45
C PRO A 36 -11.29 -19.77 -20.15
N HIS A 37 -10.42 -19.86 -19.14
CA HIS A 37 -10.57 -19.22 -17.83
C HIS A 37 -9.65 -18.01 -17.61
N ALA A 38 -8.87 -17.62 -18.62
CA ALA A 38 -8.02 -16.43 -18.54
C ALA A 38 -8.71 -15.25 -19.22
N GLU A 39 -9.00 -14.20 -18.46
CA GLU A 39 -9.55 -12.96 -19.00
C GLU A 39 -8.43 -11.94 -19.20
N TYR A 40 -8.34 -11.43 -20.44
CA TYR A 40 -7.35 -10.44 -20.87
C TYR A 40 -7.98 -9.05 -20.88
N ASN A 41 -7.54 -8.20 -19.95
CA ASN A 41 -7.92 -6.79 -19.93
C ASN A 41 -6.77 -5.93 -20.46
N ALA A 42 -6.96 -5.32 -21.63
CA ALA A 42 -5.99 -4.38 -22.19
C ALA A 42 -6.03 -3.06 -21.41
N LEU A 43 -4.89 -2.66 -20.85
CA LEU A 43 -4.70 -1.40 -20.15
C LEU A 43 -3.96 -0.40 -21.06
N PRO A 44 -4.07 0.92 -20.81
CA PRO A 44 -3.29 1.92 -21.54
C PRO A 44 -1.78 1.67 -21.40
N GLY A 45 -1.03 1.76 -22.50
CA GLY A 45 0.43 1.71 -22.50
C GLY A 45 1.06 0.33 -22.76
N GLU A 46 0.44 -0.53 -23.57
CA GLU A 46 0.92 -1.90 -23.87
C GLU A 46 0.97 -2.83 -22.64
N LEU A 47 0.14 -2.57 -21.63
CA LEU A 47 -0.03 -3.46 -20.48
C LEU A 47 -1.26 -4.35 -20.67
N THR A 48 -1.12 -5.63 -20.35
CA THR A 48 -2.22 -6.60 -20.31
C THR A 48 -2.41 -7.09 -18.88
N PHE A 49 -3.55 -6.81 -18.28
CA PHE A 49 -3.94 -7.39 -16.99
C PHE A 49 -4.63 -8.73 -17.25
N ILE A 50 -3.92 -9.82 -16.97
CA ILE A 50 -4.42 -11.17 -17.11
C ILE A 50 -4.81 -11.64 -15.73
N HIS A 51 -6.10 -11.94 -15.55
CA HIS A 51 -6.59 -12.49 -14.31
C HIS A 51 -7.45 -13.72 -14.59
N ARG A 52 -7.46 -14.63 -13.62
CA ARG A 52 -8.38 -15.76 -13.60
C ARG A 52 -9.46 -15.37 -12.59
N PRO A 53 -10.72 -15.17 -12.98
CA PRO A 53 -11.78 -14.97 -12.01
C PRO A 53 -11.76 -16.15 -11.03
N PRO A 54 -11.94 -15.91 -9.72
CA PRO A 54 -12.05 -17.01 -8.77
C PRO A 54 -13.18 -17.93 -9.25
N PRO A 55 -13.00 -19.27 -9.20
CA PRO A 55 -14.03 -20.20 -9.64
C PRO A 55 -15.31 -19.92 -8.85
N THR A 56 -16.29 -19.29 -9.51
CA THR A 56 -17.54 -18.83 -8.88
C THR A 56 -18.54 -19.99 -8.75
N ALA A 57 -18.29 -21.11 -9.44
CA ALA A 57 -18.95 -22.38 -9.24
C ALA A 57 -18.03 -23.35 -8.49
N PRO A 58 -18.56 -24.26 -7.64
CA PRO A 58 -17.80 -25.39 -7.15
C PRO A 58 -17.45 -26.28 -8.35
N ALA A 59 -16.27 -26.08 -8.95
CA ALA A 59 -15.79 -26.96 -10.01
C ALA A 59 -15.62 -28.38 -9.44
N PRO A 60 -15.88 -29.45 -10.21
CA PRO A 60 -15.66 -30.83 -9.76
C PRO A 60 -14.21 -31.10 -9.33
N ASP A 61 -13.25 -30.37 -9.92
CA ASP A 61 -11.82 -30.40 -9.55
C ASP A 61 -11.45 -29.34 -8.50
N SER A 62 -12.43 -28.59 -7.98
CA SER A 62 -12.19 -27.62 -6.92
C SER A 62 -11.91 -28.35 -5.63
N TYR A 63 -10.65 -28.37 -5.23
CA TYR A 63 -10.24 -28.81 -3.91
C TYR A 63 -10.79 -27.92 -2.78
N ALA A 64 -11.63 -26.91 -3.05
CA ALA A 64 -12.22 -26.08 -2.00
C ALA A 64 -13.26 -26.82 -1.15
N THR A 65 -14.00 -27.78 -1.71
CA THR A 65 -15.06 -28.53 -1.00
C THR A 65 -14.62 -29.91 -0.51
N LEU A 66 -13.44 -30.38 -0.91
CA LEU A 66 -12.92 -31.66 -0.47
C LEU A 66 -12.60 -31.64 1.03
N PRO A 67 -12.90 -32.68 1.82
CA PRO A 67 -12.64 -32.70 3.25
C PRO A 67 -11.14 -32.58 3.59
N THR A 68 -10.26 -32.91 2.64
CA THR A 68 -8.80 -32.74 2.75
C THR A 68 -8.33 -31.32 2.42
N SER A 69 -9.24 -30.45 1.97
CA SER A 69 -8.94 -29.07 1.58
C SER A 69 -8.31 -28.30 2.73
N PRO A 70 -7.17 -27.63 2.52
CA PRO A 70 -6.63 -26.72 3.53
C PRO A 70 -7.56 -25.56 3.88
N LEU A 71 -8.56 -25.25 3.02
CA LEU A 71 -9.56 -24.20 3.27
C LEU A 71 -10.69 -24.64 4.21
N LEU A 72 -10.96 -25.95 4.29
CA LEU A 72 -11.99 -26.53 5.16
C LEU A 72 -11.43 -27.12 6.45
N LYS A 73 -10.10 -27.27 6.55
CA LYS A 73 -9.44 -27.60 7.80
C LYS A 73 -9.70 -26.46 8.79
N SER A 74 -10.29 -26.78 9.93
CA SER A 74 -10.34 -25.86 11.06
C SER A 74 -8.92 -25.35 11.33
N GLU A 75 -8.78 -24.06 11.61
CA GLU A 75 -7.49 -23.44 11.94
C GLU A 75 -6.73 -24.37 12.90
N SER A 76 -5.58 -24.89 12.44
CA SER A 76 -4.78 -25.76 13.28
C SER A 76 -4.28 -24.91 14.45
N ASN A 77 -4.85 -25.10 15.64
CA ASN A 77 -4.39 -24.48 16.89
C ASN A 77 -2.97 -24.92 17.30
N ALA A 78 -2.33 -25.79 16.52
CA ALA A 78 -0.92 -26.04 16.64
C ALA A 78 -0.15 -24.73 16.41
N PRO A 79 0.86 -24.40 17.24
CA PRO A 79 1.73 -23.27 16.96
C PRO A 79 2.44 -23.56 15.65
N SER A 80 1.91 -23.00 14.57
CA SER A 80 2.48 -23.10 13.24
C SER A 80 3.96 -22.70 13.31
N GLU A 81 4.83 -23.44 12.63
CA GLU A 81 6.24 -23.10 12.38
C GLU A 81 6.38 -21.83 11.49
N LEU A 82 5.47 -20.87 11.65
CA LEU A 82 5.54 -19.57 11.01
C LEU A 82 6.54 -18.71 11.78
N PRO A 83 7.28 -17.84 11.06
CA PRO A 83 8.11 -16.84 11.72
C PRO A 83 7.25 -15.98 12.66
N PRO A 84 7.85 -15.42 13.72
CA PRO A 84 7.12 -14.55 14.63
C PRO A 84 6.48 -13.41 13.85
N GLN A 85 5.20 -13.16 14.14
CA GLN A 85 4.47 -12.06 13.52
C GLN A 85 5.18 -10.73 13.84
N LEU A 86 5.40 -9.90 12.82
CA LEU A 86 6.00 -8.56 12.99
C LEU A 86 5.16 -7.66 13.90
N PHE A 87 3.85 -7.90 13.93
CA PHE A 87 2.91 -7.22 14.81
C PHE A 87 2.39 -8.22 15.84
N ALA A 88 2.44 -7.84 17.13
CA ALA A 88 1.82 -8.62 18.18
C ALA A 88 0.35 -8.89 17.84
N ARG A 89 -0.14 -10.09 18.20
CA ARG A 89 -1.54 -10.48 18.04
C ARG A 89 -2.45 -9.36 18.51
N LYS A 90 -3.50 -9.06 17.74
CA LYS A 90 -4.49 -8.01 18.06
C LYS A 90 -4.88 -8.18 19.53
N LYS A 91 -4.69 -7.12 20.33
CA LYS A 91 -5.18 -7.11 21.71
C LYS A 91 -6.67 -7.47 21.68
N PRO A 92 -7.17 -8.26 22.65
CA PRO A 92 -8.60 -8.53 22.73
C PRO A 92 -9.37 -7.21 22.69
N GLU A 93 -10.49 -7.20 21.97
CA GLU A 93 -11.31 -6.00 21.87
C GLU A 93 -11.72 -5.56 23.28
N PRO A 94 -11.49 -4.28 23.65
CA PRO A 94 -11.85 -3.81 24.97
C PRO A 94 -13.37 -3.90 25.15
N ALA A 95 -13.80 -4.23 26.37
CA ALA A 95 -15.20 -4.26 26.72
C ALA A 95 -15.87 -2.91 26.41
N ARG A 96 -17.18 -2.96 26.09
CA ARG A 96 -17.98 -1.76 25.87
C ARG A 96 -17.94 -0.88 27.13
N MET A 97 -17.58 0.39 26.96
CA MET A 97 -17.59 1.37 28.05
C MET A 97 -19.03 1.79 28.40
N SER A 98 -19.24 2.18 29.66
CA SER A 98 -20.53 2.70 30.14
C SER A 98 -20.87 4.04 29.48
N ASP A 99 -22.16 4.32 29.32
CA ASP A 99 -22.61 5.59 28.74
C ASP A 99 -22.30 6.79 29.67
N GLU A 100 -22.25 6.56 30.99
CA GLU A 100 -21.86 7.56 31.99
C GLU A 100 -20.41 8.00 31.83
N ASP A 101 -19.50 7.06 31.60
CA ASP A 101 -18.08 7.37 31.42
C ASP A 101 -17.84 8.11 30.10
N ILE A 102 -18.64 7.81 29.07
CA ILE A 102 -18.62 8.57 27.81
C ILE A 102 -19.02 10.03 28.07
N GLN A 103 -20.05 10.28 28.88
CA GLN A 103 -20.48 11.63 29.22
C GLN A 103 -19.41 12.38 30.03
N LYS A 104 -18.82 11.74 31.06
CA LYS A 104 -17.71 12.31 31.83
C LYS A 104 -16.52 12.65 30.94
N MET A 105 -16.15 11.75 30.03
CA MET A 105 -15.06 11.95 29.08
C MET A 105 -15.33 13.17 28.17
N GLN A 106 -16.57 13.37 27.74
CA GLN A 106 -16.96 14.54 26.96
C GLN A 106 -16.93 15.83 27.78
N GLN A 107 -17.44 15.80 29.02
CA GLN A 107 -17.44 16.95 29.93
C GLN A 107 -16.02 17.43 30.22
N LEU A 108 -15.12 16.53 30.62
CA LEU A 108 -13.71 16.85 30.91
C LEU A 108 -13.01 17.51 29.72
N ARG A 109 -13.30 17.07 28.48
CA ARG A 109 -12.68 17.68 27.30
C ARG A 109 -13.31 19.03 26.90
N ARG A 110 -14.57 19.27 27.25
CA ARG A 110 -15.23 20.57 27.06
C ARG A 110 -14.71 21.60 28.07
N GLU A 111 -14.40 21.17 29.29
CA GLU A 111 -13.80 22.01 30.32
C GLU A 111 -12.41 22.50 29.88
N ASP A 112 -11.47 21.58 29.67
CA ASP A 112 -10.08 21.92 29.34
C ASP A 112 -9.51 21.03 28.23
N PRO A 113 -9.64 21.41 26.95
CA PRO A 113 -9.17 20.59 25.83
C PRO A 113 -7.64 20.42 25.77
N GLN A 114 -6.89 21.33 26.39
CA GLN A 114 -5.42 21.28 26.46
C GLN A 114 -4.91 20.30 27.52
N LYS A 115 -5.54 20.29 28.71
CA LYS A 115 -5.17 19.39 29.81
C LYS A 115 -5.70 17.97 29.55
N TRP A 116 -6.95 17.87 29.11
CA TRP A 116 -7.64 16.61 28.85
C TRP A 116 -7.50 16.20 27.38
N THR A 117 -6.26 15.93 26.96
CA THR A 117 -6.00 15.42 25.61
C THR A 117 -6.62 14.04 25.41
N ALA A 118 -6.96 13.68 24.17
CA ALA A 118 -7.53 12.36 23.88
C ALA A 118 -6.59 11.21 24.31
N GLY A 119 -5.28 11.44 24.35
CA GLY A 119 -4.32 10.46 24.88
C GLY A 119 -4.36 10.34 26.41
N LYS A 120 -4.62 11.45 27.12
CA LYS A 120 -4.81 11.42 28.57
C LYS A 120 -6.13 10.73 28.93
N LEU A 121 -7.23 11.12 28.29
CA LEU A 121 -8.55 10.50 28.49
C LEU A 121 -8.51 8.99 28.21
N ALA A 122 -7.83 8.58 27.14
CA ALA A 122 -7.65 7.17 26.82
C ALA A 122 -6.96 6.38 27.96
N LYS A 123 -6.02 6.99 28.67
CA LYS A 123 -5.34 6.37 29.81
C LYS A 123 -6.23 6.32 31.05
N GLU A 124 -6.94 7.41 31.36
CA GLU A 124 -7.82 7.48 32.53
C GLU A 124 -8.98 6.48 32.42
N PHE A 125 -9.60 6.38 31.24
CA PHE A 125 -10.76 5.51 30.99
C PHE A 125 -10.39 4.13 30.43
N GLY A 126 -9.10 3.80 30.31
CA GLY A 126 -8.64 2.51 29.79
C GLY A 126 -9.08 2.19 28.35
N CYS A 127 -9.38 3.21 27.53
CA CYS A 127 -9.91 3.04 26.17
C CYS A 127 -8.85 3.34 25.10
N THR A 128 -9.15 3.04 23.83
CA THR A 128 -8.22 3.36 22.73
C THR A 128 -8.23 4.85 22.44
N GLN A 129 -7.08 5.42 22.05
CA GLN A 129 -7.00 6.84 21.69
C GLN A 129 -7.92 7.21 20.51
N GLY A 130 -8.14 6.27 19.58
CA GLY A 130 -9.10 6.43 18.48
C GLY A 130 -10.53 6.57 19.00
N PHE A 131 -10.93 5.72 19.94
CA PHE A 131 -12.23 5.79 20.60
C PHE A 131 -12.42 7.14 21.31
N ALA A 132 -11.46 7.57 22.12
CA ALA A 132 -11.52 8.87 22.80
C ALA A 132 -11.67 10.03 21.81
N ARG A 133 -10.93 10.03 20.68
CA ARG A 133 -11.05 11.05 19.63
C ARG A 133 -12.41 11.06 18.94
N MET A 134 -13.05 9.90 18.81
CA MET A 134 -14.35 9.77 18.16
C MET A 134 -15.46 10.43 18.97
N PHE A 135 -15.49 10.18 20.29
CA PHE A 135 -16.54 10.70 21.18
C PHE A 135 -16.26 12.11 21.70
N THR A 136 -14.99 12.52 21.78
CA THR A 136 -14.61 13.80 22.37
C THR A 136 -14.06 14.78 21.31
N LYS A 137 -14.93 15.10 20.35
CA LYS A 137 -14.61 16.06 19.28
C LYS A 137 -14.60 17.49 19.84
N LEU A 138 -13.55 18.24 19.52
CA LEU A 138 -13.50 19.68 19.78
C LEU A 138 -14.40 20.43 18.77
N PRO A 139 -14.84 21.64 19.12
CA PRO A 139 -15.39 22.58 18.15
C PRO A 139 -14.42 22.76 16.96
N LYS A 140 -14.97 22.82 15.73
CA LYS A 140 -14.17 22.89 14.49
C LYS A 140 -13.14 24.04 14.52
N ALA A 141 -13.49 25.18 15.11
CA ALA A 141 -12.61 26.35 15.21
C ALA A 141 -11.37 26.07 16.06
N GLU A 142 -11.55 25.45 17.24
CA GLU A 142 -10.46 25.10 18.14
C GLU A 142 -9.59 23.99 17.59
N GLN A 143 -10.22 22.99 16.95
CA GLN A 143 -9.50 21.93 16.27
C GLN A 143 -8.56 22.49 15.19
N ARG A 144 -9.04 23.42 14.37
CA ARG A 144 -8.22 24.09 13.34
C ARG A 144 -7.05 24.86 13.97
N LYS A 145 -7.29 25.61 15.06
CA LYS A 145 -6.23 26.31 15.79
C LYS A 145 -5.17 25.35 16.34
N ALA A 146 -5.59 24.22 16.92
CA ALA A 146 -4.68 23.21 17.45
C ALA A 146 -3.84 22.54 16.36
N LEU A 147 -4.46 22.21 15.22
CA LEU A 147 -3.76 21.65 14.05
C LEU A 147 -2.74 22.65 13.49
N ALA A 148 -3.14 23.91 13.30
CA ALA A 148 -2.22 24.95 12.81
C ALA A 148 -1.00 25.13 13.73
N ARG A 149 -1.20 25.15 15.06
CA ARG A 149 -0.09 25.21 16.02
C ARG A 149 0.86 24.02 15.89
N ARG A 150 0.30 22.81 15.80
CA ARG A 150 1.09 21.58 15.63
C ARG A 150 1.89 21.61 14.33
N ASP A 151 1.27 22.05 13.23
CA ASP A 151 1.92 22.07 11.93
C ASP A 151 3.05 23.11 11.90
N VAL A 152 2.87 24.28 12.51
CA VAL A 152 3.95 25.27 12.71
C VAL A 152 5.11 24.70 13.54
N GLU A 153 4.81 23.96 14.62
CA GLU A 153 5.85 23.29 15.41
C GLU A 153 6.59 22.24 14.58
N HIS A 154 5.86 21.39 13.86
CA HIS A 154 6.45 20.41 12.97
C HIS A 154 7.31 21.07 11.88
N ASP A 155 6.88 22.19 11.31
CA ASP A 155 7.64 22.93 10.30
C ASP A 155 8.93 23.49 10.87
N LYS A 156 8.91 24.03 12.10
CA LYS A 156 10.14 24.46 12.79
C LYS A 156 11.12 23.30 12.99
N HIS A 157 10.62 22.10 13.28
CA HIS A 157 11.47 20.91 13.39
C HIS A 157 11.96 20.41 12.04
N ARG A 158 11.13 20.45 11.00
CA ARG A 158 11.48 20.07 9.63
C ARG A 158 12.49 21.03 9.00
N ALA A 159 12.42 22.33 9.31
CA ALA A 159 13.38 23.32 8.87
C ALA A 159 14.80 23.07 9.38
N LYS A 160 14.95 22.31 10.47
CA LYS A 160 16.26 21.90 11.01
C LYS A 160 16.84 20.66 10.30
N TRP A 161 16.11 20.06 9.35
CA TRP A 161 16.60 18.91 8.61
C TRP A 161 17.59 19.35 7.52
N GLY A 162 18.75 18.70 7.46
CA GLY A 162 19.68 18.88 6.35
C GLY A 162 19.19 18.19 5.07
N GLU A 163 19.82 18.54 3.94
CA GLU A 163 19.47 18.08 2.59
C GLU A 163 19.31 16.55 2.49
N LYS A 164 20.25 15.80 3.06
CA LYS A 164 20.21 14.33 3.06
C LYS A 164 18.94 13.79 3.71
N LYS A 165 18.47 14.40 4.81
CA LYS A 165 17.27 13.94 5.52
C LYS A 165 16.01 14.29 4.73
N LEU A 166 15.98 15.44 4.07
CA LEU A 166 14.87 15.85 3.19
C LEU A 166 14.72 14.88 2.02
N LEU A 167 15.81 14.58 1.30
CA LEU A 167 15.81 13.63 0.19
C LEU A 167 15.31 12.23 0.62
N GLN A 168 15.75 11.74 1.77
CA GLN A 168 15.28 10.45 2.31
C GLN A 168 13.77 10.44 2.60
N GLN A 169 13.22 11.57 3.08
CA GLN A 169 11.78 11.67 3.36
C GLN A 169 10.95 11.76 2.08
N GLU A 170 11.45 12.45 1.06
CA GLU A 170 10.83 12.49 -0.28
C GLU A 170 10.82 11.12 -0.94
N ILE A 171 11.94 10.39 -0.91
CA ILE A 171 12.01 9.01 -1.40
C ILE A 171 11.02 8.12 -0.64
N ARG A 172 10.92 8.27 0.69
CA ARG A 172 9.94 7.51 1.49
C ARG A 172 8.51 7.86 1.11
N ALA A 173 8.21 9.14 0.84
CA ALA A 173 6.89 9.57 0.39
C ALA A 173 6.54 8.95 -0.96
N LYS A 174 7.48 8.97 -1.92
CA LYS A 174 7.31 8.32 -3.24
C LYS A 174 7.11 6.82 -3.12
N ARG A 175 7.88 6.13 -2.27
CA ARG A 175 7.68 4.69 -2.01
C ARG A 175 6.30 4.38 -1.45
N LYS A 176 5.76 5.23 -0.57
CA LYS A 176 4.40 5.07 -0.03
C LYS A 176 3.32 5.37 -1.08
N GLU A 177 3.59 6.26 -2.03
CA GLU A 177 2.69 6.58 -3.14
C GLU A 177 2.62 5.44 -4.17
N PHE A 178 3.74 4.75 -4.42
CA PHE A 178 3.83 3.62 -5.35
C PHE A 178 3.53 2.25 -4.73
N TRP A 179 3.35 2.17 -3.42
CA TRP A 179 2.99 0.94 -2.72
C TRP A 179 1.48 0.84 -2.54
#